data_AF-A0A958D3Y3-F1
#
_entry.id   AF-A0A958D3Y3-F1
#
_cell.length_a   1.000
_cell.length_b   1.000
_cell.length_c   1.000
_cell.angle_alpha   90.00
_cell.angle_beta   90.00
_cell.angle_gamma   90.00
#
_symmetry.space_group_name_H-M   'P 1'
#
loop_
_entity.id
_entity.type
_entity.pdbx_description
1 polymer ?
#
loop_
_entity_poly.entity_id
_entity_poly.type
_entity_poly.pdbx_seq_one_letter_code
_entity_poly.pdbx_strand_id
1 'polypeptide(L)'
;WIGLVWLAVGHAPSLRDLPAAPLSPLRFGLFVVVMSTLFNGLTVHAGRTVLFVIPGRVPLFSGPVTVEAVVYGVVNGLVLAGLFAAFMLLTRAVAVRDLIRLIPRAFYPVAVVISIALTFVPTTLQEFRQIREAQAVRGHRMRGLRSWLPLFLPLLIGGMERALQLAEAMMARGFAGAPAADDDTRLRAGMLAGLVLVATG
;
A
#
# COMPACT_ATOMS: atom_id res chain seq x y z
N TRP A 1 18.98 -6.42 18.02
CA TRP A 1 18.15 -6.08 16.84
C TRP A 1 16.65 -6.01 17.14
N ILE A 2 16.00 -7.04 17.69
CA ILE A 2 14.56 -6.99 18.08
C ILE A 2 14.25 -5.89 19.12
N GLY A 3 15.14 -5.64 20.07
CA GLY A 3 14.98 -4.58 21.08
C GLY A 3 15.07 -3.15 20.54
N LEU A 4 15.75 -2.94 19.40
CA LEU A 4 15.88 -1.63 18.75
C LEU A 4 14.57 -1.21 18.07
N VAL A 5 13.85 -2.19 17.51
CA VAL A 5 12.49 -1.99 16.96
C VAL A 5 11.50 -1.68 18.08
N TRP A 6 11.65 -2.29 19.25
CA TRP A 6 10.77 -2.05 20.39
C TRP A 6 10.95 -0.65 21.00
N LEU A 7 12.21 -0.20 21.13
CA LEU A 7 12.53 1.16 21.61
C LEU A 7 12.03 2.26 20.65
N ALA A 8 12.10 2.03 19.33
CA ALA A 8 11.58 2.96 18.32
C ALA A 8 10.05 3.04 18.31
N VAL A 9 9.36 1.93 18.57
CA VAL A 9 7.88 1.89 18.64
C VAL A 9 7.36 2.44 19.97
N GLY A 10 8.11 2.30 21.07
CA GLY A 10 7.70 2.73 22.41
C GLY A 10 7.78 4.25 22.66
N HIS A 11 8.56 5.00 21.87
CA HIS A 11 8.80 6.44 22.08
C HIS A 11 7.93 7.38 21.23
N ALA A 12 6.98 6.88 20.44
CA ALA A 12 6.07 7.73 19.66
C ALA A 12 4.85 8.16 20.54
N PRO A 13 4.77 9.41 21.03
CA PRO A 13 3.82 9.79 22.09
C PRO A 13 2.37 9.96 21.63
N SER A 14 2.06 9.74 20.35
CA SER A 14 0.79 10.14 19.72
C SER A 14 -0.03 8.96 19.15
N LEU A 15 0.11 7.76 19.71
CA LEU A 15 -0.49 6.52 19.17
C LEU A 15 -1.68 5.97 19.97
N ARG A 16 -2.40 6.80 20.74
CA ARG A 16 -3.47 6.29 21.64
C ARG A 16 -4.85 6.09 21.00
N ASP A 17 -5.15 6.68 19.84
CA ASP A 17 -6.56 6.80 19.41
C ASP A 17 -6.90 6.24 18.03
N LEU A 18 -6.31 5.12 17.57
CA LEU A 18 -6.73 4.51 16.29
C LEU A 18 -6.71 2.96 16.29
N PRO A 19 -7.63 2.33 15.53
CA PRO A 19 -8.10 0.95 15.73
C PRO A 19 -7.01 -0.12 15.59
N ALA A 20 -7.06 -1.09 16.52
CA ALA A 20 -6.15 -2.22 16.57
C ALA A 20 -6.13 -2.97 15.23
N ALA A 21 -4.93 -3.11 14.64
CA ALA A 21 -4.74 -3.94 13.46
C ALA A 21 -5.25 -5.38 13.75
N PRO A 22 -6.01 -6.00 12.82
CA PRO A 22 -6.72 -7.25 13.08
C PRO A 22 -5.78 -8.46 13.35
N LEU A 23 -4.49 -8.33 13.03
CA LEU A 23 -3.45 -9.25 13.45
C LEU A 23 -2.33 -8.41 14.08
N SER A 24 -1.94 -8.75 15.31
CA SER A 24 -0.73 -8.15 15.87
C SER A 24 0.44 -8.46 14.91
N PRO A 25 1.29 -7.47 14.55
CA PRO A 25 2.41 -7.69 13.64
C PRO A 25 3.30 -8.88 14.04
N LEU A 26 3.33 -9.18 15.34
CA LEU A 26 3.97 -10.34 15.94
C LEU A 26 3.35 -11.68 15.52
N ARG A 27 2.01 -11.81 15.49
CA ARG A 27 1.33 -13.03 15.07
C ARG A 27 1.59 -13.34 13.59
N PHE A 28 1.57 -12.30 12.75
CA PHE A 28 1.91 -12.45 11.34
C PHE A 28 3.39 -12.82 11.14
N GLY A 29 4.31 -12.13 11.84
CA GLY A 29 5.73 -12.45 11.80
C GLY A 29 6.02 -13.89 12.25
N LEU A 30 5.38 -14.34 13.33
CA LEU A 30 5.50 -15.73 13.80
C LEU A 30 5.00 -16.72 12.75
N PHE A 31 3.85 -16.46 12.15
CA PHE A 31 3.29 -17.30 11.08
C PHE A 31 4.26 -17.39 9.89
N VAL A 32 4.85 -16.27 9.46
CA VAL A 32 5.83 -16.21 8.37
C VAL A 32 7.09 -16.99 8.72
N VAL A 33 7.60 -16.89 9.95
CA VAL A 33 8.78 -17.63 10.39
C VAL A 33 8.52 -19.14 10.39
N VAL A 34 7.37 -19.57 10.93
CA VAL A 34 6.99 -20.99 10.94
C VAL A 34 6.84 -21.52 9.52
N MET A 35 6.14 -20.78 8.66
CA MET A 35 5.93 -21.18 7.26
C MET A 35 7.26 -21.24 6.49
N SER A 36 8.13 -20.24 6.65
CA SER A 36 9.45 -20.20 6.03
C SER A 36 10.34 -21.34 6.52
N THR A 37 10.29 -21.65 7.82
CA THR A 37 11.06 -22.74 8.42
C THR A 37 10.62 -24.09 7.87
N LEU A 38 9.31 -24.30 7.76
CA LEU A 38 8.75 -25.53 7.20
C LEU A 38 9.08 -25.67 5.71
N PHE A 39 8.91 -24.60 4.93
CA PHE A 39 9.20 -24.61 3.50
C PHE A 39 10.70 -24.83 3.22
N ASN A 40 11.58 -24.04 3.84
CA ASN A 40 13.02 -24.19 3.63
C ASN A 40 13.55 -25.49 4.22
N GLY A 41 13.02 -25.96 5.35
CA GLY A 41 13.41 -27.23 5.97
C GLY A 41 13.10 -28.45 5.10
N LEU A 42 12.04 -28.39 4.28
CA LEU A 42 11.68 -29.47 3.35
C LEU A 42 12.34 -29.35 1.97
N THR A 43 12.76 -28.16 1.55
CA THR A 43 13.31 -27.92 0.20
C THR A 43 14.84 -27.84 0.19
N VAL A 44 15.47 -27.33 1.25
CA VAL A 44 16.93 -27.17 1.34
C VAL A 44 17.56 -28.44 1.89
N HIS A 45 18.40 -29.08 1.09
CA HIS A 45 19.07 -30.35 1.43
C HIS A 45 20.58 -30.20 1.68
N ALA A 46 21.05 -28.99 1.98
CA ALA A 46 22.46 -28.62 2.00
C ALA A 46 23.07 -28.59 3.42
N GLY A 47 22.96 -29.69 4.19
CA GLY A 47 23.48 -29.78 5.56
C GLY A 47 24.18 -31.11 5.85
N ARG A 48 25.15 -31.10 6.78
CA ARG A 48 25.89 -32.31 7.18
C ARG A 48 25.23 -33.04 8.35
N THR A 49 24.39 -32.35 9.13
CA THR A 49 23.71 -32.93 10.29
C THR A 49 22.24 -33.20 9.99
N VAL A 50 21.93 -34.47 9.71
CA VAL A 50 20.58 -34.93 9.38
C VAL A 50 19.76 -35.16 10.66
N LEU A 51 18.61 -34.48 10.79
CA LEU A 51 17.67 -34.72 11.90
C LEU A 51 16.70 -35.86 11.58
N PHE A 52 16.16 -35.87 10.37
CA PHE A 52 15.14 -36.83 9.95
C PHE A 52 15.18 -37.01 8.43
N VAL A 53 15.01 -38.24 7.95
CA VAL A 53 14.94 -38.53 6.50
C VAL A 53 13.48 -38.80 6.16
N ILE A 54 12.90 -37.97 5.28
CA ILE A 54 11.54 -38.20 4.79
C ILE A 54 11.60 -39.26 3.67
N PRO A 55 10.93 -40.42 3.82
CA PRO A 55 10.97 -41.49 2.82
C PRO A 55 10.36 -41.03 1.48
N GLY A 56 11.00 -41.41 0.37
CA GLY A 56 10.80 -40.92 -1.00
C GLY A 56 9.44 -41.17 -1.68
N ARG A 57 8.32 -40.86 -1.03
CA ARG A 57 6.98 -40.94 -1.64
C ARG A 57 6.49 -39.62 -2.26
N VAL A 58 7.21 -38.51 -2.09
CA VAL A 58 6.85 -37.19 -2.66
C VAL A 58 8.04 -36.58 -3.44
N PRO A 59 7.94 -36.38 -4.76
CA PRO A 59 9.07 -36.01 -5.62
C PRO A 59 9.65 -34.60 -5.39
N LEU A 60 9.02 -33.74 -4.57
CA LEU A 60 9.52 -32.40 -4.20
C LEU A 60 9.89 -32.23 -2.71
N PHE A 61 9.44 -33.16 -1.85
CA PHE A 61 9.54 -33.07 -0.38
C PHE A 61 10.30 -34.25 0.22
N SER A 62 11.03 -35.00 -0.61
CA SER A 62 11.80 -36.17 -0.18
C SER A 62 13.28 -35.85 -0.09
N GLY A 63 13.85 -36.16 1.08
CA GLY A 63 15.25 -35.98 1.39
C GLY A 63 15.50 -35.77 2.89
N PRO A 64 16.78 -35.64 3.29
CA PRO A 64 17.17 -35.38 4.67
C PRO A 64 16.82 -33.95 5.10
N VAL A 65 15.96 -33.81 6.11
CA VAL A 65 15.78 -32.55 6.83
C VAL A 65 16.98 -32.35 7.75
N THR A 66 17.77 -31.32 7.48
CA THR A 66 19.01 -31.00 8.20
C THR A 66 18.81 -29.86 9.18
N VAL A 67 19.65 -29.79 10.23
CA VAL A 67 19.65 -28.65 11.17
C VAL A 67 19.86 -27.34 10.40
N GLU A 68 20.77 -27.37 9.44
CA GLU A 68 21.18 -26.23 8.62
C GLU A 68 20.01 -25.70 7.79
N ALA A 69 19.15 -26.58 7.25
CA ALA A 69 17.94 -26.19 6.52
C ALA A 69 16.90 -25.52 7.42
N VAL A 70 16.73 -26.00 8.66
CA VAL A 70 15.84 -25.39 9.66
C VAL A 70 16.38 -24.02 10.08
N VAL A 71 17.68 -23.90 10.37
CA VAL A 71 18.31 -22.62 10.72
C VAL A 71 18.17 -21.62 9.57
N TYR A 72 18.42 -22.06 8.33
CA TYR A 72 18.24 -21.23 7.15
C TYR A 72 16.79 -20.75 7.00
N GLY A 73 15.82 -21.65 7.23
CA GLY A 73 14.40 -21.32 7.19
C GLY A 73 13.95 -20.33 8.25
N VAL A 74 14.48 -20.45 9.48
CA VAL A 74 14.24 -19.48 10.57
C VAL A 74 14.84 -18.12 10.23
N VAL A 75 16.09 -18.08 9.73
CA VAL A 75 16.76 -16.83 9.34
C VAL A 75 16.00 -16.13 8.22
N ASN A 76 15.64 -16.85 7.17
CA ASN A 76 14.88 -16.31 6.04
C ASN A 76 13.48 -15.82 6.49
N GLY A 77 12.82 -16.58 7.37
CA GLY A 77 11.56 -16.19 7.97
C GLY A 77 11.66 -14.90 8.78
N LEU A 78 12.75 -14.74 9.54
CA LEU A 78 13.00 -13.53 10.33
C LEU A 78 13.29 -12.32 9.44
N VAL A 79 14.00 -12.51 8.32
CA VAL A 79 14.23 -11.44 7.31
C VAL A 79 12.91 -10.97 6.71
N LEU A 80 12.05 -11.89 6.27
CA LEU A 80 10.73 -11.55 5.70
C LEU A 80 9.82 -10.87 6.73
N ALA A 81 9.81 -11.36 7.98
CA ALA A 81 9.07 -10.73 9.07
C ALA A 81 9.58 -9.31 9.36
N GLY A 82 10.90 -9.10 9.32
CA GLY A 82 11.53 -7.79 9.47
C GLY A 82 11.15 -6.83 8.34
N LEU A 83 11.19 -7.28 7.08
CA LEU A 83 10.79 -6.48 5.92
C LEU A 83 9.32 -6.05 6.01
N PHE A 84 8.44 -6.98 6.39
CA PHE A 84 7.03 -6.69 6.60
C PHE A 84 6.81 -5.69 7.74
N ALA A 85 7.53 -5.84 8.85
CA ALA A 85 7.45 -4.90 9.97
C ALA A 85 7.92 -3.49 9.57
N ALA A 86 9.01 -3.39 8.79
CA ALA A 86 9.49 -2.13 8.24
C ALA A 86 8.45 -1.47 7.32
N PHE A 87 7.84 -2.25 6.41
CA PHE A 87 6.80 -1.75 5.52
C PHE A 87 5.54 -1.29 6.28
N MET A 88 5.13 -2.02 7.31
CA MET A 88 4.03 -1.63 8.20
C MET A 88 4.34 -0.33 8.94
N LEU A 89 5.57 -0.18 9.45
CA LEU A 89 6.00 1.04 10.10
C LEU A 89 5.98 2.22 9.12
N LEU A 90 6.51 2.04 7.92
CA LEU A 90 6.52 3.07 6.87
C LEU A 90 5.10 3.52 6.49
N THR A 91 4.21 2.56 6.24
CA THR A 91 2.80 2.83 5.88
C THR A 91 2.05 3.58 7.00
N ARG A 92 2.47 3.39 8.26
CA ARG A 92 1.91 4.12 9.41
C ARG A 92 2.56 5.48 9.64
N ALA A 93 3.86 5.58 9.42
CA ALA A 93 4.63 6.80 9.66
C ALA A 93 4.39 7.85 8.58
N VAL A 94 4.11 7.43 7.35
CA VAL A 94 3.95 8.33 6.20
C VAL A 94 2.50 8.32 5.73
N ALA A 95 1.81 9.46 5.87
CA ALA A 95 0.51 9.62 5.25
C ALA A 95 0.68 9.78 3.73
N VAL A 96 -0.24 9.21 2.95
CA VAL A 96 -0.25 9.35 1.47
C VAL A 96 -0.26 10.84 1.05
N ARG A 97 -0.87 11.71 1.86
CA ARG A 97 -0.86 13.16 1.66
C ARG A 97 0.52 13.79 1.78
N ASP A 98 1.38 13.26 2.64
CA ASP A 98 2.75 13.76 2.80
C ASP A 98 3.65 13.33 1.64
N LEU A 99 3.37 12.17 1.04
CA LEU A 99 4.07 11.68 -0.16
C LEU A 99 3.87 12.62 -1.37
N ILE A 100 2.72 13.31 -1.46
CA ILE A 100 2.48 14.31 -2.51
C ILE A 100 3.46 15.48 -2.41
N ARG A 101 3.92 15.83 -1.20
CA ARG A 101 4.89 16.92 -1.01
C ARG A 101 6.29 16.55 -1.48
N LEU A 102 6.58 15.27 -1.64
CA LEU A 102 7.84 14.75 -2.19
C LEU A 102 7.83 14.73 -3.72
N ILE A 103 6.69 15.04 -4.37
CA ILE A 103 6.61 15.10 -5.82
C ILE A 103 7.49 16.26 -6.34
N PRO A 104 8.38 16.00 -7.31
CA PRO A 104 9.23 17.04 -7.87
C PRO A 104 8.44 18.20 -8.50
N ARG A 105 9.01 19.41 -8.46
CA ARG A 105 8.38 20.63 -9.00
C ARG A 105 7.93 20.50 -10.45
N ALA A 106 8.67 19.73 -11.26
CA ALA A 106 8.33 19.41 -12.65
C ALA A 106 6.92 18.79 -12.83
N PHE A 107 6.41 18.11 -11.80
CA PHE A 107 5.10 17.45 -11.74
C PHE A 107 4.10 18.19 -10.85
N TYR A 108 4.33 19.47 -10.56
CA TYR A 108 3.44 20.29 -9.73
C TYR A 108 1.96 20.25 -10.16
N PRO A 109 1.60 20.33 -11.47
CA PRO A 109 0.19 20.22 -11.89
C PRO A 109 -0.45 18.89 -11.49
N VAL A 110 0.31 17.79 -11.60
CA VAL A 110 -0.14 16.46 -11.21
C VAL A 110 -0.33 16.39 -9.69
N ALA A 111 0.62 16.93 -8.92
CA ALA A 111 0.53 16.99 -7.46
C ALA A 111 -0.72 17.74 -6.97
N VAL A 112 -1.05 18.86 -7.62
CA VAL A 112 -2.27 19.64 -7.32
C VAL A 112 -3.54 18.82 -7.57
N VAL A 113 -3.65 18.17 -8.73
CA VAL A 113 -4.81 17.34 -9.07
C VAL A 113 -4.97 16.17 -8.09
N ILE A 114 -3.88 15.47 -7.76
CA ILE A 114 -3.92 14.36 -6.79
C ILE A 114 -4.29 14.88 -5.40
N SER A 115 -3.78 16.03 -4.97
CA SER A 115 -4.12 16.63 -3.67
C SER A 115 -5.61 16.96 -3.57
N ILE A 116 -6.19 17.53 -4.62
CA ILE A 116 -7.63 17.79 -4.71
C ILE A 116 -8.40 16.47 -4.65
N ALA A 117 -8.00 15.48 -5.45
CA ALA A 117 -8.65 14.18 -5.49
C ALA A 117 -8.65 13.50 -4.12
N LEU A 118 -7.50 13.41 -3.43
CA LEU A 118 -7.40 12.82 -2.08
C LEU A 118 -8.26 13.55 -1.04
N THR A 119 -8.45 14.86 -1.20
CA THR A 119 -9.33 15.64 -0.34
C THR A 119 -10.80 15.28 -0.57
N PHE A 120 -11.17 14.96 -1.82
CA PHE A 120 -12.55 14.61 -2.20
C PHE A 120 -12.87 13.11 -2.06
N VAL A 121 -11.88 12.22 -1.91
CA VAL A 121 -12.12 10.78 -1.63
C VAL A 121 -13.08 10.54 -0.45
N PRO A 122 -12.87 11.12 0.76
CA PRO A 122 -13.73 10.82 1.91
C PRO A 122 -15.18 11.27 1.69
N THR A 123 -15.40 12.45 1.11
CA THR A 123 -16.74 12.97 0.82
C THR A 123 -17.43 12.14 -0.27
N THR A 124 -16.72 11.80 -1.35
CA THR A 124 -17.23 10.93 -2.42
C THR A 124 -17.65 9.55 -1.88
N LEU A 125 -16.91 9.01 -0.92
CA LEU A 125 -17.26 7.73 -0.28
C LEU A 125 -18.51 7.85 0.59
N GLN A 126 -18.71 8.98 1.28
CA GLN A 126 -19.93 9.24 2.05
C GLN A 126 -21.15 9.38 1.13
N GLU A 127 -21.03 10.13 0.04
CA GLU A 127 -22.09 10.27 -0.96
C GLU A 127 -22.44 8.94 -1.61
N PHE A 128 -21.43 8.14 -1.98
CA PHE A 128 -21.66 6.80 -2.51
C PHE A 128 -22.48 5.93 -1.54
N ARG A 129 -22.19 6.00 -0.23
CA ARG A 129 -22.95 5.27 0.80
C ARG A 129 -24.38 5.77 0.91
N GLN A 130 -24.58 7.09 0.92
CA GLN A 130 -25.92 7.71 0.97
C GLN A 130 -26.76 7.33 -0.26
N ILE A 131 -26.17 7.40 -1.47
CA ILE A 131 -26.82 7.00 -2.71
C ILE A 131 -27.17 5.51 -2.64
N ARG A 132 -26.25 4.66 -2.19
CA ARG A 132 -26.49 3.22 -2.04
C ARG A 132 -27.65 2.93 -1.09
N GLU A 133 -27.71 3.61 0.05
CA GLU A 133 -28.79 3.47 1.03
C GLU A 133 -30.13 3.95 0.46
N ALA A 134 -30.15 5.09 -0.22
CA ALA A 134 -31.34 5.61 -0.89
C ALA A 134 -31.87 4.64 -1.97
N GLN A 135 -30.98 4.04 -2.76
CA GLN A 135 -31.35 3.03 -3.76
C GLN A 135 -31.84 1.73 -3.10
N ALA A 136 -31.26 1.33 -1.96
CA ALA A 136 -31.73 0.17 -1.21
C ALA A 136 -33.17 0.36 -0.70
N VAL A 137 -33.52 1.56 -0.21
CA VAL A 137 -34.90 1.90 0.19
C VAL A 137 -35.87 1.83 -0.99
N ARG A 138 -35.41 2.18 -2.20
CA ARG A 138 -36.20 2.06 -3.45
C ARG A 138 -36.33 0.62 -3.97
N GLY A 139 -35.85 -0.37 -3.21
CA GLY A 139 -35.91 -1.79 -3.58
C GLY A 139 -34.85 -2.22 -4.59
N HIS A 140 -33.86 -1.37 -4.88
CA HIS A 140 -32.80 -1.68 -5.83
C HIS A 140 -31.87 -2.75 -5.26
N ARG A 141 -31.70 -3.86 -5.98
CA ARG A 141 -30.80 -4.96 -5.59
C ARG A 141 -29.59 -4.97 -6.51
N MET A 142 -28.39 -5.01 -5.93
CA MET A 142 -27.15 -5.13 -6.70
C MET A 142 -27.00 -6.54 -7.28
N ARG A 143 -27.59 -6.76 -8.45
CA ARG A 143 -27.49 -8.00 -9.21
C ARG A 143 -26.98 -7.69 -10.61
N GLY A 144 -25.67 -7.85 -10.82
CA GLY A 144 -25.00 -7.66 -12.11
C GLY A 144 -24.57 -6.22 -12.41
N LEU A 145 -23.82 -6.05 -13.51
CA LEU A 145 -23.21 -4.76 -13.87
C LEU A 145 -24.23 -3.65 -14.14
N ARG A 146 -25.40 -3.97 -14.70
CA ARG A 146 -26.46 -2.98 -14.98
C ARG A 146 -27.03 -2.33 -13.72
N SER A 147 -26.90 -2.98 -12.56
CA SER A 147 -27.36 -2.44 -11.28
C SER A 147 -26.49 -1.29 -10.74
N TRP A 148 -25.37 -0.97 -11.38
CA TRP A 148 -24.49 0.10 -10.95
C TRP A 148 -24.87 1.48 -11.49
N LEU A 149 -25.59 1.55 -12.62
CA LEU A 149 -26.00 2.81 -13.24
C LEU A 149 -26.70 3.78 -12.26
N PRO A 150 -27.66 3.33 -11.43
CA PRO A 150 -28.37 4.19 -10.48
C PRO A 150 -27.49 4.76 -9.35
N LEU A 151 -26.28 4.21 -9.16
CA LEU A 151 -25.31 4.72 -8.20
C LEU A 151 -24.29 5.63 -8.87
N PHE A 152 -23.81 5.25 -10.06
CA PHE A 152 -22.83 6.03 -10.80
C PHE A 152 -23.38 7.36 -11.29
N LEU A 153 -24.60 7.39 -11.83
CA LEU A 153 -25.13 8.59 -12.47
C LEU A 153 -25.27 9.76 -11.47
N PRO A 154 -25.87 9.59 -10.27
CA PRO A 154 -25.94 10.66 -9.29
C PRO A 154 -24.56 11.06 -8.75
N LEU A 155 -23.65 10.09 -8.55
CA LEU A 155 -22.30 10.35 -8.08
C LEU A 155 -21.48 11.16 -9.09
N LEU A 156 -21.66 10.87 -10.39
CA LEU A 156 -21.01 11.60 -11.47
C LEU A 156 -21.52 13.04 -11.56
N ILE A 157 -22.84 13.23 -11.50
CA ILE A 157 -23.46 14.58 -11.53
C ILE A 157 -22.95 15.40 -10.34
N GLY A 158 -23.00 14.84 -9.12
CA GLY A 158 -22.47 15.52 -7.93
C GLY A 158 -20.96 15.81 -8.03
N GLY A 159 -20.19 14.89 -8.62
CA GLY A 159 -18.78 15.10 -8.91
C GLY A 159 -18.52 16.24 -9.90
N MET A 160 -19.32 16.35 -10.97
CA MET A 160 -19.21 17.43 -11.95
C MET A 160 -19.60 18.78 -11.35
N GLU A 161 -20.67 18.84 -10.55
CA GLU A 161 -21.06 20.07 -9.84
C GLU A 161 -19.95 20.57 -8.92
N ARG A 162 -19.36 19.67 -8.12
CA ARG A 162 -18.21 20.03 -7.27
C ARG A 162 -16.98 20.45 -8.05
N ALA A 163 -16.71 19.80 -9.18
CA ALA A 163 -15.60 20.18 -10.05
C ALA A 163 -15.81 21.58 -10.63
N LEU A 164 -17.03 21.91 -11.05
CA LEU A 164 -17.37 23.23 -11.57
C LEU A 164 -17.27 24.30 -10.48
N GLN A 165 -17.83 24.05 -9.29
CA GLN A 165 -17.70 24.95 -8.13
C GLN A 165 -16.24 25.17 -7.73
N LEU A 166 -15.43 24.11 -7.75
CA LEU A 166 -14.00 24.21 -7.47
C LEU A 166 -13.28 25.02 -8.56
N ALA A 167 -13.61 24.82 -9.83
CA ALA A 167 -13.03 25.58 -10.94
C ALA A 167 -13.36 27.07 -10.84
N GLU A 168 -14.62 27.42 -10.56
CA GLU A 168 -15.05 28.79 -10.32
C GLU A 168 -14.30 29.42 -9.13
N ALA A 169 -14.20 28.71 -8.01
CA ALA A 169 -13.45 29.17 -6.84
C ALA A 169 -11.95 29.33 -7.12
N MET A 170 -11.36 28.45 -7.93
CA MET A 170 -9.97 28.52 -8.36
C MET A 170 -9.73 29.73 -9.28
N MET A 171 -10.64 29.97 -10.23
CA MET A 171 -10.59 31.16 -11.10
C MET A 171 -10.67 32.45 -10.28
N ALA A 172 -11.61 32.53 -9.34
CA ALA A 172 -11.76 33.70 -8.45
C ALA A 172 -10.53 33.96 -7.57
N ARG A 173 -9.81 32.90 -7.16
CA ARG A 173 -8.56 32.99 -6.39
C ARG A 173 -7.32 33.27 -7.25
N GLY A 174 -7.47 33.39 -8.56
CA GLY A 174 -6.36 33.69 -9.48
C GLY A 174 -5.51 32.47 -9.89
N PHE A 175 -5.97 31.24 -9.66
CA PHE A 175 -5.26 30.03 -10.12
C PHE A 175 -5.24 29.89 -11.65
N ALA A 176 -6.04 30.68 -12.38
CA ALA A 176 -6.10 30.68 -13.85
C ALA A 176 -4.83 31.22 -14.54
N GLY A 177 -3.94 31.89 -13.80
CA GLY A 177 -2.73 32.53 -14.34
C GLY A 177 -1.42 31.77 -14.11
N ALA A 178 -1.43 30.55 -13.56
CA ALA A 178 -0.20 29.78 -13.43
C ALA A 178 0.35 29.52 -14.84
N PRO A 179 1.54 30.02 -15.20
CA PRO A 179 2.07 29.89 -16.56
C PRO A 179 2.02 28.42 -16.95
N ALA A 180 1.39 28.14 -18.09
CA ALA A 180 1.53 26.84 -18.75
C ALA A 180 3.03 26.54 -18.75
N ALA A 181 3.40 25.40 -18.17
CA ALA A 181 4.79 25.02 -17.92
C ALA A 181 5.52 24.75 -19.24
N ASP A 182 5.77 25.80 -20.02
CA ASP A 182 6.27 25.75 -21.39
C ASP A 182 7.81 25.73 -21.45
N ASP A 183 8.50 25.91 -20.31
CA ASP A 183 9.97 25.98 -20.28
C ASP A 183 10.67 24.82 -19.53
N ASP A 184 9.91 23.85 -18.99
CA ASP A 184 10.49 22.81 -18.12
C ASP A 184 10.59 21.42 -18.78
N THR A 185 10.41 21.34 -20.10
CA THR A 185 10.50 20.07 -20.86
C THR A 185 11.87 19.42 -20.75
N ARG A 186 12.95 20.23 -20.67
CA ARG A 186 14.33 19.74 -20.49
C ARG A 186 14.58 19.19 -19.08
N LEU A 187 14.04 19.84 -18.04
CA LEU A 187 14.11 19.38 -16.66
C LEU A 187 13.25 18.13 -16.45
N ARG A 188 12.06 18.07 -17.04
CA ARG A 188 11.23 16.84 -17.09
C ARG A 188 11.94 15.69 -17.78
N ALA A 189 12.54 15.93 -18.94
CA ALA A 189 13.29 14.90 -19.68
C ALA A 189 14.52 14.43 -18.90
N GLY A 190 15.27 15.34 -18.28
CA GLY A 190 16.41 15.00 -17.43
C GLY A 190 16.02 14.21 -16.18
N MET A 191 14.89 14.55 -15.55
CA MET A 191 14.36 13.80 -14.41
C MET A 191 13.83 12.42 -14.80
N LEU A 192 13.14 12.30 -15.93
CA LEU A 192 12.69 11.00 -16.46
C LEU A 192 13.88 10.12 -16.84
N ALA A 193 14.89 10.69 -17.50
CA ALA A 193 16.13 9.99 -17.80
C ALA A 193 16.85 9.54 -16.52
N GLY A 194 16.92 10.38 -15.49
CA GLY A 194 17.47 10.03 -14.18
C GLY A 194 16.69 8.93 -13.47
N LEU A 195 15.36 8.98 -13.50
CA LEU A 195 14.48 7.94 -12.92
C LEU A 195 14.64 6.60 -13.65
N VAL A 196 14.70 6.62 -14.98
CA VAL A 196 14.94 5.42 -15.78
C VAL A 196 16.33 4.87 -15.49
N LEU A 197 17.35 5.71 -15.43
CA LEU A 197 18.72 5.30 -15.11
C LEU A 197 18.79 4.61 -13.73
N VAL A 198 18.13 5.15 -12.72
CA VAL A 198 18.04 4.56 -11.37
C VAL A 198 17.20 3.28 -11.36
N ALA A 199 16.19 3.16 -12.22
CA ALA A 199 15.36 1.96 -12.29
C ALA A 199 16.02 0.81 -13.06
N THR A 200 16.96 1.13 -13.96
CA THR A 200 17.69 0.17 -14.79
C THR A 200 19.10 -0.14 -14.29
N GLY A 201 19.59 0.59 -13.29
CA GLY A 201 20.89 0.39 -12.62
C GLY A 201 20.73 -0.34 -11.29
#